data_AF-A0A673I3I5-F1
#
_entry.id   AF-A0A673I3I5-F1
#
_cell.length_a   1.000
_cell.length_b   1.000
_cell.length_c   1.000
_cell.angle_alpha   90.00
_cell.angle_beta   90.00
_cell.angle_gamma   90.00
#
_symmetry.space_group_name_H-M   'P 1'
#
loop_
_entity.id
_entity.type
_entity.pdbx_description
1 polymer ?
#
loop_
_entity_poly.entity_id
_entity_poly.type
_entity_poly.pdbx_seq_one_letter_code
_entity_poly.pdbx_strand_id
1 'polypeptide(L)'
;MHGTGAEMTPEVSAAASFVCRLLRSRGRLSDAQLHVFRDCLAQALSEHYQHHWFPDRPQKGSGYRCIRINHEMDPLIGRAAGRIGLTSGQLFSLLPRELTLWVDPYEVSYRIGEDGSICVLYEAEPPVSSPAPSAYDQTANCKNRFMMSSRTSPPKNYLMMVSS
;
A
#
# COMPACT_ATOMS: atom_id res chain seq x y z
N MET A 1 4.20 -1.49 -19.97
CA MET A 1 2.93 -0.75 -20.05
C MET A 1 2.87 0.17 -18.85
N HIS A 2 2.52 1.45 -19.04
CA HIS A 2 2.30 2.39 -17.93
C HIS A 2 0.82 2.32 -17.53
N GLY A 3 0.52 2.29 -16.24
CA GLY A 3 -0.87 2.22 -15.77
C GLY A 3 -1.67 3.47 -16.11
N THR A 4 -2.94 3.30 -16.50
CA THR A 4 -3.86 4.44 -16.64
C THR A 4 -4.47 4.81 -15.28
N GLY A 5 -4.96 6.04 -15.11
CA GLY A 5 -5.56 6.47 -13.83
C GLY A 5 -6.73 5.59 -13.35
N ALA A 6 -7.42 4.91 -14.26
CA ALA A 6 -8.47 3.95 -13.93
C ALA A 6 -7.94 2.70 -13.19
N GLU A 7 -6.70 2.28 -13.45
CA GLU A 7 -6.14 1.03 -12.90
C GLU A 7 -5.65 1.14 -11.45
N MET A 8 -5.40 2.35 -10.94
CA MET A 8 -4.95 2.59 -9.56
C MET A 8 -6.05 3.13 -8.65
N THR A 9 -7.25 3.34 -9.18
CA THR A 9 -8.35 4.01 -8.48
C THR A 9 -8.74 3.31 -7.17
N PRO A 10 -8.87 1.97 -7.10
CA PRO A 10 -9.20 1.28 -5.85
C PRO A 10 -8.18 1.52 -4.73
N GLU A 11 -6.89 1.39 -5.05
CA GLU A 11 -5.77 1.54 -4.13
C GLU A 11 -5.64 2.98 -3.64
N VAL A 12 -5.69 3.94 -4.57
CA VAL A 12 -5.64 5.38 -4.25
C VAL A 12 -6.83 5.78 -3.39
N SER A 13 -8.04 5.28 -3.69
CA SER A 13 -9.24 5.54 -2.90
C SER A 13 -9.13 4.97 -1.49
N ALA A 14 -8.60 3.75 -1.34
CA ALA A 14 -8.38 3.12 -0.05
C ALA A 14 -7.37 3.93 0.80
N ALA A 15 -6.25 4.35 0.20
CA ALA A 15 -5.25 5.18 0.85
C ALA A 15 -5.80 6.54 1.29
N ALA A 16 -6.47 7.28 0.40
CA ALA A 16 -7.03 8.59 0.72
C ALA A 16 -8.12 8.49 1.81
N SER A 17 -8.98 7.48 1.72
CA SER A 17 -10.01 7.22 2.73
C SER A 17 -9.42 6.86 4.09
N PHE A 18 -8.31 6.12 4.13
CA PHE A 18 -7.62 5.81 5.37
C PHE A 18 -7.08 7.08 6.06
N VAL A 19 -6.43 7.97 5.31
CA VAL A 19 -5.95 9.25 5.86
C VAL A 19 -7.12 10.12 6.35
N CYS A 20 -8.24 10.16 5.62
CA CYS A 20 -9.47 10.82 6.10
C CYS A 20 -9.97 10.27 7.43
N ARG A 21 -9.94 8.94 7.63
CA ARG A 21 -10.35 8.31 8.89
C ARG A 21 -9.43 8.73 10.04
N LEU A 22 -8.11 8.81 9.81
CA LEU A 22 -7.17 9.31 10.80
C LEU A 22 -7.48 10.75 11.19
N LEU A 23 -7.66 11.64 10.21
CA LEU A 23 -8.03 13.05 10.45
C LEU A 23 -9.36 13.19 11.20
N ARG A 24 -10.38 12.41 10.83
CA ARG A 24 -11.68 12.40 11.51
C ARG A 24 -11.57 11.91 12.96
N SER A 25 -10.74 10.92 13.23
CA SER A 25 -10.63 10.30 14.56
C SER A 25 -10.07 11.24 15.63
N ARG A 26 -9.23 12.22 15.22
CA ARG A 26 -8.54 13.14 16.13
C ARG A 26 -8.95 14.61 15.95
N GLY A 27 -9.60 14.93 14.83
CA GLY A 27 -9.99 16.28 14.46
C GLY A 27 -11.51 16.50 14.51
N ARG A 28 -11.91 17.77 14.66
CA ARG A 28 -13.31 18.21 14.54
C ARG A 28 -13.54 18.77 13.13
N LEU A 29 -13.32 17.94 12.12
CA LEU A 29 -13.50 18.30 10.71
C LEU A 29 -14.91 17.95 10.24
N SER A 30 -15.52 18.83 9.46
CA SER A 30 -16.82 18.56 8.85
C SER A 30 -16.72 17.52 7.73
N ASP A 31 -17.84 16.87 7.41
CA ASP A 31 -17.93 15.91 6.30
C ASP A 31 -17.56 16.55 4.95
N ALA A 32 -17.94 17.82 4.74
CA ALA A 32 -17.59 18.58 3.56
C ALA A 32 -16.07 18.79 3.45
N GLN A 33 -15.39 19.18 4.54
CA GLN A 33 -13.93 19.30 4.55
C GLN A 33 -13.26 17.95 4.26
N LEU A 34 -13.72 16.87 4.90
CA LEU A 34 -13.14 15.55 4.69
C LEU A 34 -13.35 15.04 3.26
N HIS A 35 -14.48 15.35 2.63
CA HIS A 35 -14.73 15.04 1.23
C HIS A 35 -13.78 15.79 0.30
N VAL A 36 -13.62 17.11 0.49
CA VAL A 36 -12.68 17.92 -0.31
C VAL A 36 -11.25 17.41 -0.15
N PHE A 37 -10.83 17.12 1.09
CA PHE A 37 -9.50 16.58 1.35
C PHE A 37 -9.28 15.23 0.64
N ARG A 38 -10.24 14.31 0.75
CA ARG A 38 -10.18 12.98 0.12
C ARG A 38 -9.96 13.10 -1.38
N ASP A 39 -10.78 13.89 -2.04
CA ASP A 39 -10.78 14.03 -3.49
C ASP A 39 -9.49 14.70 -3.96
N CYS A 40 -9.05 15.75 -3.26
CA CYS A 40 -7.77 16.42 -3.54
C CYS A 40 -6.58 15.47 -3.39
N LEU A 41 -6.56 14.64 -2.34
CA LEU A 41 -5.49 13.68 -2.12
C LEU A 41 -5.51 12.57 -3.17
N ALA A 42 -6.68 12.00 -3.47
CA ALA A 42 -6.82 10.96 -4.47
C ALA A 42 -6.36 11.44 -5.86
N GLN A 43 -6.73 12.67 -6.24
CA GLN A 43 -6.27 13.28 -7.49
C GLN A 43 -4.74 13.45 -7.49
N ALA A 44 -4.17 14.05 -6.43
CA ALA A 44 -2.74 14.29 -6.35
C ALA A 44 -1.91 13.00 -6.39
N LEU A 45 -2.38 11.91 -5.75
CA LEU A 45 -1.74 10.60 -5.80
C LEU A 45 -1.81 10.00 -7.21
N SER A 46 -2.98 10.06 -7.85
CA SER A 46 -3.16 9.53 -9.20
C SER A 46 -2.24 10.21 -10.21
N GLU A 47 -2.13 11.54 -10.14
CA GLU A 47 -1.21 12.34 -10.97
C GLU A 47 0.25 11.98 -10.67
N HIS A 48 0.61 11.83 -9.39
CA HIS A 48 1.98 11.48 -8.99
C HIS A 48 2.40 10.08 -9.47
N TYR A 49 1.48 9.12 -9.44
CA TYR A 49 1.77 7.71 -9.72
C TYR A 49 1.71 7.34 -11.20
N GLN A 50 1.20 8.22 -12.07
CA GLN A 50 0.90 7.93 -13.49
C GLN A 50 2.04 7.22 -14.26
N HIS A 51 3.29 7.59 -14.00
CA HIS A 51 4.47 7.00 -14.66
C HIS A 51 5.23 5.98 -13.79
N HIS A 52 4.73 5.72 -12.59
CA HIS A 52 5.32 4.84 -11.60
C HIS A 52 4.35 3.75 -11.17
N TRP A 53 3.34 3.40 -11.99
CA TRP A 53 2.41 2.31 -11.72
C TRP A 53 2.71 1.11 -12.62
N PHE A 54 3.09 -0.03 -12.01
CA PHE A 54 3.51 -1.23 -12.73
C PHE A 54 2.77 -2.48 -12.21
N PRO A 55 1.55 -2.77 -12.67
CA PRO A 55 0.77 -3.90 -12.18
C PRO A 55 1.47 -5.26 -12.33
N ASP A 56 2.24 -5.47 -13.41
CA ASP A 56 3.03 -6.70 -13.61
C ASP A 56 4.19 -6.87 -12.61
N ARG A 57 4.59 -5.78 -11.94
CA ARG A 57 5.68 -5.75 -10.94
C ARG A 57 5.28 -4.80 -9.81
N PRO A 58 4.32 -5.14 -8.94
CA PRO A 58 3.72 -4.21 -7.98
C PRO A 58 4.76 -3.48 -7.11
N GLN A 59 5.80 -4.20 -6.69
CA GLN A 59 6.88 -3.68 -5.85
C GLN A 59 7.78 -2.65 -6.57
N LYS A 60 7.80 -2.61 -7.91
CA LYS A 60 8.57 -1.63 -8.66
C LYS A 60 7.98 -0.24 -8.43
N GLY A 61 8.80 0.68 -7.90
CA GLY A 61 8.36 2.05 -7.60
C GLY A 61 7.59 2.20 -6.30
N SER A 62 7.45 1.14 -5.47
CA SER A 62 6.74 1.22 -4.18
C SER A 62 7.30 2.32 -3.27
N GLY A 63 8.63 2.44 -3.16
CA GLY A 63 9.27 3.52 -2.40
C GLY A 63 9.01 4.93 -2.94
N TYR A 64 8.79 5.09 -4.24
CA TYR A 64 8.41 6.38 -4.85
C TYR A 64 6.95 6.73 -4.52
N ARG A 65 6.06 5.73 -4.53
CA ARG A 65 4.64 5.93 -4.24
C ARG A 65 4.35 6.05 -2.75
N CYS A 66 5.24 5.54 -1.91
CA CYS A 66 5.10 5.54 -0.46
C CYS A 66 4.80 6.94 0.10
N ILE A 67 3.71 7.04 0.87
CA ILE A 67 3.39 8.21 1.67
C ILE A 67 4.07 8.05 3.02
N ARG A 68 4.85 9.04 3.44
CA ARG A 68 5.59 8.97 4.71
C ARG A 68 5.40 10.25 5.54
N ILE A 69 5.07 10.05 6.81
CA ILE A 69 5.06 11.09 7.83
C ILE A 69 6.07 10.69 8.91
N ASN A 70 6.99 11.59 9.23
CA ASN A 70 7.97 11.46 10.31
C ASN A 70 8.20 12.85 10.93
N HIS A 71 9.44 13.35 10.94
CA HIS A 71 9.74 14.76 11.24
C HIS A 71 9.28 15.72 10.13
N GLU A 72 8.96 15.18 8.95
CA GLU A 72 8.43 15.90 7.81
C GLU A 72 7.04 15.38 7.43
N MET A 73 6.19 16.29 6.95
CA MET A 73 4.86 15.96 6.44
C MET A 73 4.96 15.60 4.97
N ASP A 74 4.29 14.53 4.56
CA ASP A 74 4.17 14.17 3.15
C ASP A 74 3.63 15.37 2.33
N PRO A 75 4.29 15.76 1.23
CA PRO A 75 3.92 16.96 0.48
C PRO A 75 2.55 16.85 -0.21
N LEU A 76 2.09 15.64 -0.56
CA LEU A 76 0.78 15.43 -1.17
C LEU A 76 -0.33 15.55 -0.11
N ILE A 77 -0.12 14.97 1.08
CA ILE A 77 -1.00 15.18 2.24
C ILE A 77 -1.06 16.67 2.59
N GLY A 78 0.09 17.33 2.73
CA GLY A 78 0.17 18.74 3.09
C GLY A 78 -0.57 19.64 2.09
N ARG A 79 -0.42 19.38 0.79
CA ARG A 79 -1.12 20.11 -0.27
C ARG A 79 -2.63 19.90 -0.23
N ALA A 80 -3.09 18.66 -0.06
CA ALA A 80 -4.52 18.34 0.04
C ALA A 80 -5.15 18.97 1.30
N ALA A 81 -4.44 18.92 2.43
CA ALA A 81 -4.85 19.53 3.68
C ALA A 81 -4.94 21.05 3.62
N GLY A 82 -4.03 21.70 2.90
CA GLY A 82 -4.08 23.14 2.67
C GLY A 82 -5.38 23.60 1.99
N ARG A 83 -5.99 22.75 1.13
CA ARG A 83 -7.29 23.04 0.48
C ARG A 83 -8.45 23.14 1.47
N ILE A 84 -8.33 22.54 2.66
CA ILE A 84 -9.35 22.56 3.70
C ILE A 84 -8.95 23.45 4.90
N GLY A 85 -7.90 24.26 4.73
CA GLY A 85 -7.43 25.22 5.72
C GLY A 85 -6.57 24.63 6.84
N LEU A 86 -6.04 23.41 6.67
CA LEU A 86 -5.13 22.81 7.66
C LEU A 86 -3.67 23.13 7.35
N THR A 87 -2.95 23.55 8.39
CA THR A 87 -1.50 23.77 8.38
C THR A 87 -0.74 22.47 8.69
N SER A 88 0.54 22.39 8.32
CA SER A 88 1.40 21.25 8.67
C SER A 88 1.49 21.01 10.18
N GLY A 89 1.52 22.08 10.99
CA GLY A 89 1.52 21.97 12.45
C GLY A 89 0.25 21.30 12.99
N GLN A 90 -0.91 21.63 12.44
CA GLN A 90 -2.18 20.95 12.78
C GLN A 90 -2.20 19.51 12.27
N LEU A 91 -1.63 19.22 11.10
CA LEU A 91 -1.53 17.84 10.62
C LEU A 91 -0.70 16.97 11.57
N PHE A 92 0.41 17.47 12.11
CA PHE A 92 1.22 16.74 13.07
C PHE A 92 0.51 16.45 14.41
N SER A 93 -0.50 17.22 14.78
CA SER A 93 -1.33 16.91 15.95
C SER A 93 -2.49 15.95 15.62
N LEU A 94 -2.92 15.91 14.36
CA LEU A 94 -4.06 15.10 13.90
C LEU A 94 -3.67 13.73 13.33
N LEU A 95 -2.46 13.56 12.83
CA LEU A 95 -1.97 12.31 12.23
C LEU A 95 -0.97 11.60 13.13
N PRO A 96 -0.72 10.30 12.95
CA PRO A 96 0.40 9.63 13.59
C PRO A 96 1.72 10.31 13.22
N ARG A 97 2.60 10.52 14.21
CA ARG A 97 3.92 11.13 13.99
C ARG A 97 4.81 10.28 13.09
N GLU A 98 4.61 8.97 13.12
CA GLU A 98 5.33 8.02 12.29
C GLU A 98 4.30 7.17 11.56
N LEU A 99 4.10 7.48 10.29
CA LEU A 99 3.24 6.75 9.38
C LEU A 99 4.03 6.42 8.13
N THR A 100 3.98 5.17 7.71
CA THR A 100 4.42 4.75 6.37
C THR A 100 3.24 4.03 5.72
N LEU A 101 2.84 4.46 4.54
CA LEU A 101 1.70 3.92 3.79
C LEU A 101 2.17 3.60 2.36
N TRP A 102 2.13 2.32 2.02
CA TRP A 102 2.45 1.82 0.70
C TRP A 102 1.16 1.70 -0.12
N VAL A 103 1.19 2.24 -1.33
CA VAL A 103 0.08 2.22 -2.28
C VAL A 103 0.61 1.56 -3.55
N ASP A 104 0.45 0.24 -3.61
CA ASP A 104 1.02 -0.60 -4.64
C ASP A 104 -0.11 -1.28 -5.42
N PRO A 105 0.07 -1.62 -6.71
CA PRO A 105 -0.94 -2.38 -7.44
C PRO A 105 -1.40 -3.60 -6.63
N TYR A 106 -2.71 -3.71 -6.45
CA TYR A 106 -3.37 -4.79 -5.72
C TYR A 106 -3.18 -4.81 -4.20
N GLU A 107 -2.40 -3.90 -3.60
CA GLU A 107 -2.20 -3.86 -2.14
C GLU A 107 -2.03 -2.43 -1.62
N VAL A 108 -2.77 -2.10 -0.56
CA VAL A 108 -2.48 -0.92 0.27
C VAL A 108 -2.20 -1.41 1.67
N SER A 109 -1.00 -1.12 2.18
CA SER A 109 -0.58 -1.52 3.52
C SER A 109 0.09 -0.37 4.24
N TYR A 110 0.11 -0.41 5.56
CA TYR A 110 0.66 0.68 6.37
C TYR A 110 1.35 0.19 7.63
N ARG A 111 2.19 1.06 8.19
CA ARG A 111 2.82 0.93 9.49
C ARG A 111 2.65 2.23 10.27
N ILE A 112 2.29 2.12 11.55
CA ILE A 112 2.31 3.25 12.48
C ILE A 112 3.39 2.98 13.55
N GLY A 113 4.32 3.93 13.70
CA GLY A 113 5.52 3.76 14.53
C GLY A 113 6.68 3.10 13.77
N GLU A 114 7.91 3.36 14.19
CA GLU A 114 9.11 2.68 13.66
C GLU A 114 9.02 1.15 13.83
N ASP A 115 8.65 0.68 15.02
CA ASP A 115 8.50 -0.75 15.36
C ASP A 115 7.08 -1.29 15.18
N GLY A 116 6.23 -0.57 14.45
CA GLY A 116 4.85 -0.97 14.20
C GLY A 116 4.73 -2.24 13.36
N SER A 117 3.66 -3.01 13.57
CA SER A 117 3.29 -4.09 12.66
C SER A 117 2.79 -3.53 11.32
N ILE A 118 3.00 -4.28 10.24
CA ILE A 118 2.39 -3.98 8.94
C ILE A 118 0.95 -4.47 8.95
N CYS A 119 0.03 -3.59 8.57
CA CYS A 119 -1.39 -3.90 8.44
C CYS A 119 -1.83 -3.66 6.99
N VAL A 120 -2.62 -4.58 6.44
CA VAL A 120 -3.21 -4.46 5.10
C VAL A 120 -4.56 -3.74 5.19
N LEU A 121 -4.73 -2.70 4.38
CA LEU A 121 -5.98 -1.91 4.25
C LEU A 121 -6.81 -2.33 3.05
N TYR A 122 -6.15 -2.76 1.99
CA TYR A 122 -6.75 -3.21 0.74
C TYR A 122 -5.86 -4.28 0.13
N GLU A 123 -6.49 -5.32 -0.41
CA GLU A 123 -5.85 -6.41 -1.11
C GLU A 123 -6.78 -6.86 -2.24
N ALA A 124 -6.21 -7.15 -3.41
CA ALA A 124 -6.90 -7.71 -4.55
C ALA A 124 -6.03 -8.76 -5.24
N GLU A 125 -6.67 -9.65 -5.99
CA GLU A 125 -5.94 -10.60 -6.83
C GLU A 125 -5.55 -9.93 -8.16
N PRO A 126 -4.31 -10.09 -8.65
CA PRO A 126 -3.95 -9.65 -9.97
C PRO A 126 -4.80 -10.40 -11.02
N PRO A 127 -5.16 -9.75 -12.14
CA PRO A 127 -5.88 -10.43 -13.21
C PRO A 127 -5.02 -11.59 -13.70
N VAL A 128 -5.59 -12.79 -13.67
CA VAL A 128 -4.94 -13.99 -14.20
C VAL A 128 -4.61 -13.74 -15.68
N SER A 129 -3.32 -13.69 -16.00
CA SER A 129 -2.91 -13.76 -17.39
C SER A 129 -3.31 -15.14 -17.90
N SER A 130 -4.31 -15.19 -18.79
CA SER A 130 -4.63 -16.42 -19.52
C SER A 130 -3.33 -17.00 -20.06
N PRO A 131 -2.99 -18.27 -19.79
CA PRO A 131 -1.78 -18.84 -20.34
C PRO A 131 -1.92 -18.80 -21.87
N ALA A 132 -1.01 -18.08 -22.53
CA ALA A 132 -0.82 -18.24 -23.96
C ALA A 132 -0.64 -19.74 -24.24
N PRO A 133 -1.22 -20.30 -25.31
CA PRO A 133 -1.03 -21.71 -25.61
C PRO A 133 0.47 -21.99 -25.78
N SER A 134 1.02 -22.70 -24.81
CA SER A 134 2.42 -23.12 -24.78
C SER A 134 2.62 -24.17 -25.87
N ALA A 135 2.97 -23.73 -27.07
CA ALA A 135 3.49 -24.59 -28.11
C ALA A 135 4.99 -24.84 -27.86
N TYR A 136 5.32 -25.69 -26.89
CA TYR A 136 6.51 -26.53 -26.96
C TYR A 136 6.44 -27.67 -25.94
N ASP A 137 5.92 -28.81 -26.41
CA ASP A 137 6.19 -30.12 -25.82
C ASP A 137 7.47 -30.66 -26.45
N GLN A 138 8.48 -30.95 -25.62
CA GLN A 138 9.32 -32.16 -25.64
C GLN A 138 10.67 -31.90 -24.96
N THR A 139 10.85 -32.47 -23.76
CA THR A 139 11.97 -33.39 -23.47
C THR A 139 11.83 -34.05 -22.10
N ALA A 140 11.48 -35.34 -22.14
CA ALA A 140 12.05 -36.44 -21.36
C ALA A 140 12.17 -36.30 -19.82
N ASN A 141 11.12 -36.80 -19.15
CA ASN A 141 11.13 -37.76 -18.04
C ASN A 141 12.50 -38.21 -17.46
N CYS A 142 12.75 -37.83 -16.19
CA CYS A 142 13.69 -38.52 -15.29
C CYS A 142 13.10 -38.66 -13.87
N LYS A 143 12.34 -39.74 -13.66
CA LYS A 143 12.34 -40.60 -12.45
C LYS A 143 11.86 -40.07 -11.08
N ASN A 144 10.85 -40.82 -10.61
CA ASN A 144 10.58 -41.26 -9.23
C ASN A 144 9.57 -40.49 -8.37
N ARG A 145 8.31 -40.84 -8.63
CA ARG A 145 7.26 -41.15 -7.64
C ARG A 145 7.76 -42.19 -6.63
N PHE A 146 7.75 -41.87 -5.32
CA PHE A 146 7.60 -42.88 -4.26
C PHE A 146 6.95 -42.27 -2.99
N MET A 147 5.76 -42.81 -2.66
CA MET A 147 5.10 -42.96 -1.34
C MET A 147 4.31 -41.81 -0.69
N MET A 148 3.06 -42.15 -0.36
CA MET A 148 2.04 -41.41 0.38
C MET A 148 2.29 -41.36 1.90
N SER A 149 1.58 -40.43 2.55
CA SER A 149 0.99 -40.49 3.92
C SER A 149 1.54 -39.51 4.97
N SER A 150 0.69 -38.53 5.31
CA SER A 150 0.31 -38.08 6.67
C SER A 150 1.38 -37.60 7.65
N ARG A 151 1.33 -36.32 8.06
CA ARG A 151 1.17 -35.81 9.45
C ARG A 151 1.59 -34.34 9.64
N THR A 152 0.64 -33.54 10.12
CA THR A 152 0.71 -32.44 11.14
C THR A 152 1.96 -31.53 11.25
N SER A 153 1.73 -30.22 11.13
CA SER A 153 2.64 -29.09 11.46
C SER A 153 3.12 -29.06 12.93
N PRO A 154 4.22 -28.35 13.23
CA PRO A 154 4.13 -27.03 13.92
C PRO A 154 5.13 -25.95 13.41
N PRO A 155 5.01 -24.67 13.83
CA PRO A 155 5.69 -23.51 13.23
C PRO A 155 7.12 -23.29 13.73
N LYS A 156 7.92 -22.54 12.95
CA LYS A 156 9.31 -22.18 13.28
C LYS A 156 9.36 -20.93 14.16
N ASN A 157 9.76 -21.11 15.42
CA ASN A 157 10.23 -20.04 16.31
C ASN A 157 11.59 -19.51 15.83
N TYR A 158 11.74 -18.19 15.69
CA TYR A 158 13.05 -17.53 15.64
C TYR A 158 13.46 -17.13 17.06
N LEU A 159 14.57 -17.71 17.53
CA LEU A 159 15.20 -17.42 18.82
C LEU A 159 16.28 -16.34 18.65
N MET A 160 16.26 -15.36 19.55
CA MET A 160 17.24 -14.27 19.71
C MET A 160 18.62 -14.80 20.13
N MET A 161 19.69 -14.16 19.66
CA MET A 161 20.98 -14.12 20.37
C MET A 161 21.45 -12.67 20.47
N VAL A 162 21.60 -12.18 21.70
CA VAL A 162 22.37 -10.99 22.04
C VAL A 162 23.63 -11.50 22.74
N SER A 163 24.79 -11.08 22.27
CA SER A 163 26.07 -11.34 22.94
C SER A 163 26.50 -10.11 23.73
N SER A 164 27.05 -10.35 24.92
CA SER A 164 27.55 -9.39 25.90
C SER A 164 28.81 -8.66 25.46
#